data_AF-A0A1G9H7P4-F1
#
_entry.id   AF-A0A1G9H7P4-F1
#
_cell.length_a   1.000
_cell.length_b   1.000
_cell.length_c   1.000
_cell.angle_alpha   90.00
_cell.angle_beta   90.00
_cell.angle_gamma   90.00
#
_symmetry.space_group_name_H-M   'P 1'
#
loop_
_entity.id
_entity.type
_entity.pdbx_description
1 polymer ?
#
loop_
_entity_poly.entity_id
_entity_poly.type
_entity_poly.pdbx_seq_one_letter_code
_entity_poly.pdbx_strand_id
1 'polypeptide(L)'
;MSSLWDLDEDAGQLDRASGRWASLGTALTDSSDAVDSGSRRVRAADWEGKTADSYDQHRKKIMTDLDTAAGLAEKVASVLARSAGSVRIAQGRLDQSWATVVGVPHSRGVGGEVIFRPSTPEESQQVDDAISAANEIRKGLDSELATDRDALDAATTRWQEIARVWQAVAEGTDDGFELPAGAQGTGIITSGDQTVISTGDGDDEVTVFIDPTTGEQIVVVKNSSGETVYRVPAGQELILRGGGGNDRIGVPKGVDLDVTLIGGEGNDVLHGGDGDDRAYGLDGHDYVDAGAGSDRVSGGADRDYIDGQTGDDRLYGGEGNDSVYGLDGNDVVAGENGKDFLEGGGGNDRIIGGAGTDTLSGGSGDDRITGGGDDDVAYAGTGSDTIAGGSGDDTAYAESGDTGTGTEKTVKVEIDEIPEFIKIEGSPEFQARVRADLELLAASPRGQQMLADFQRTYDDSGFLGFNKQGLTIAEYDDNSNSTAEPSGERINYSPRIDWIEEGPPVVVLFHEMAHAYDFRHDQFDRTEYSGDDTANHGVEQGERVAVGLPVDHDNDPSTPERIDPDHSYDLTENGLREEMGAPNRPHY
;
A
#
# COMPACT_ATOMS: atom_id res chain seq x y z
N MET A 1 -4.91 15.44 53.39
CA MET A 1 -4.06 14.61 54.24
C MET A 1 -4.98 13.94 55.23
N SER A 2 -5.14 12.63 55.08
CA SER A 2 -5.92 11.79 55.97
C SER A 2 -5.43 11.88 57.41
N SER A 3 -6.36 11.76 58.36
CA SER A 3 -6.01 11.52 59.76
C SER A 3 -5.51 10.09 59.95
N LEU A 4 -4.90 9.77 61.10
CA LEU A 4 -4.45 8.39 61.39
C LEU A 4 -5.56 7.33 61.19
N TRP A 5 -6.82 7.70 61.42
CA TRP A 5 -8.01 6.84 61.30
C TRP A 5 -8.72 6.92 59.95
N ASP A 6 -8.21 7.71 59.01
CA ASP A 6 -8.77 7.86 57.67
C ASP A 6 -7.76 7.32 56.66
N LEU A 7 -8.22 6.56 55.68
CA LEU A 7 -7.42 6.10 54.55
C LEU A 7 -7.71 7.03 53.36
N ASP A 8 -6.67 7.50 52.69
CA ASP A 8 -6.82 8.37 51.50
C ASP A 8 -7.16 7.52 50.25
N GLU A 9 -7.11 6.19 50.35
CA GLU A 9 -7.22 5.25 49.23
C GLU A 9 -8.67 4.96 48.79
N ASP A 10 -9.00 5.23 47.52
CA ASP A 10 -10.31 4.93 46.91
C ASP A 10 -10.40 3.45 46.51
N ALA A 11 -10.90 2.59 47.41
CA ALA A 11 -11.18 1.18 47.12
C ALA A 11 -12.13 0.99 45.90
N GLY A 12 -12.93 2.00 45.56
CA GLY A 12 -13.77 1.98 44.37
C GLY A 12 -12.97 2.09 43.06
N GLN A 13 -11.80 2.71 43.04
CA GLN A 13 -10.91 2.69 41.87
C GLN A 13 -10.34 1.30 41.63
N LEU A 14 -9.95 0.61 42.70
CA LEU A 14 -9.43 -0.75 42.63
C LEU A 14 -10.48 -1.74 42.10
N ASP A 15 -11.73 -1.63 42.55
CA ASP A 15 -12.83 -2.44 42.01
C ASP A 15 -13.08 -2.17 40.52
N ARG A 16 -13.08 -0.90 40.10
CA ARG A 16 -13.26 -0.54 38.68
C ARG A 16 -12.13 -1.08 37.82
N ALA A 17 -10.89 -0.99 38.30
CA ALA A 17 -9.74 -1.56 37.63
C ALA A 17 -9.84 -3.09 37.55
N SER A 18 -10.22 -3.75 38.65
CA SER A 18 -10.46 -5.19 38.71
C SER A 18 -11.49 -5.63 37.66
N GLY A 19 -12.63 -4.93 37.57
CA GLY A 19 -13.67 -5.23 36.58
C GLY A 19 -13.19 -5.11 35.13
N ARG A 20 -12.38 -4.08 34.82
CA ARG A 20 -11.80 -3.91 33.47
C ARG A 20 -10.82 -5.03 33.12
N TRP A 21 -9.98 -5.45 34.07
CA TRP A 21 -9.06 -6.57 33.87
C TRP A 21 -9.81 -7.89 33.68
N ALA A 22 -10.91 -8.12 34.41
CA ALA A 22 -11.75 -9.30 34.20
C ALA A 22 -12.38 -9.31 32.80
N SER A 23 -12.91 -8.18 32.32
CA SER A 23 -13.45 -8.07 30.95
C SER A 23 -12.39 -8.30 29.88
N LEU A 24 -11.18 -7.79 30.08
CA LEU A 24 -10.05 -8.05 29.18
C LEU A 24 -9.69 -9.54 29.13
N GLY A 25 -9.67 -10.22 30.28
CA GLY A 25 -9.46 -11.67 30.35
C GLY A 25 -10.47 -12.44 29.51
N THR A 26 -11.77 -12.11 29.63
CA THR A 26 -12.83 -12.74 28.82
C THR A 26 -12.62 -12.49 27.32
N ALA A 27 -12.31 -11.26 26.92
CA ALA A 27 -12.07 -10.94 25.52
C ALA A 27 -10.90 -11.74 24.93
N LEU A 28 -9.83 -11.94 25.70
CA LEU A 28 -8.68 -12.76 25.29
C LEU A 28 -9.04 -14.24 25.14
N THR A 29 -9.84 -14.79 26.05
CA THR A 29 -10.37 -16.16 25.93
C THR A 29 -11.21 -16.31 24.66
N ASP A 30 -12.12 -15.37 24.41
CA ASP A 30 -12.97 -15.39 23.21
C ASP A 30 -12.13 -15.31 21.93
N SER A 31 -11.06 -14.51 21.91
CA SER A 31 -10.10 -14.46 20.80
C SER A 31 -9.35 -15.78 20.62
N SER A 32 -8.90 -16.42 21.71
CA SER A 32 -8.23 -17.73 21.66
C SER A 32 -9.15 -18.81 21.06
N ASP A 33 -10.41 -18.83 21.50
CA ASP A 33 -11.44 -19.75 20.99
C ASP A 33 -11.76 -19.47 19.52
N ALA A 34 -11.80 -18.20 19.11
CA ALA A 34 -11.99 -17.81 17.71
C ALA A 34 -10.84 -18.34 16.84
N VAL A 35 -9.59 -18.19 17.27
CA VAL A 35 -8.40 -18.73 16.59
C VAL A 35 -8.45 -20.26 16.51
N ASP A 36 -8.77 -20.96 17.60
CA ASP A 36 -8.88 -22.43 17.58
C ASP A 36 -10.00 -22.91 16.64
N SER A 37 -11.17 -22.26 16.68
CA SER A 37 -12.29 -22.63 15.82
C SER A 37 -12.01 -22.37 14.35
N GLY A 38 -11.37 -21.24 14.01
CA GLY A 38 -10.95 -20.90 12.66
C GLY A 38 -9.92 -21.88 12.13
N SER A 39 -8.92 -22.17 12.95
CA SER A 39 -7.81 -23.02 12.56
C SER A 39 -8.16 -24.50 12.43
N ARG A 40 -9.16 -25.01 13.19
CA ARG A 40 -9.68 -26.37 12.98
C ARG A 40 -10.33 -26.57 11.61
N ARG A 41 -10.93 -25.52 11.02
CA ARG A 41 -11.46 -25.58 9.65
C ARG A 41 -10.34 -25.81 8.64
N VAL A 42 -9.21 -25.12 8.83
CA VAL A 42 -8.00 -25.28 8.01
C VAL A 42 -7.38 -26.68 8.18
N ARG A 43 -7.30 -27.20 9.41
CA ARG A 43 -6.71 -28.53 9.70
C ARG A 43 -7.57 -29.73 9.29
N ALA A 44 -8.87 -29.55 9.05
CA ALA A 44 -9.77 -30.63 8.63
C ALA A 44 -9.62 -31.01 7.14
N ALA A 45 -8.76 -30.31 6.40
CA ALA A 45 -8.57 -30.39 4.95
C ALA A 45 -7.50 -31.40 4.48
N ASP A 46 -7.19 -32.44 5.26
CA ASP A 46 -6.10 -33.39 4.99
C ASP A 46 -4.74 -32.70 4.68
N TRP A 47 -4.50 -31.55 5.31
CA TRP A 47 -3.28 -30.75 5.15
C TRP A 47 -2.09 -31.38 5.88
N GLU A 48 -1.08 -31.80 5.12
CA GLU A 48 0.15 -32.44 5.60
C GLU A 48 1.41 -31.70 5.10
N GLY A 49 2.55 -31.90 5.76
CA GLY A 49 3.86 -31.34 5.36
C GLY A 49 4.38 -30.22 6.24
N LYS A 50 5.56 -29.67 5.91
CA LYS A 50 6.27 -28.68 6.74
C LYS A 50 5.48 -27.39 6.94
N THR A 51 4.70 -26.96 5.96
CA THR A 51 3.82 -25.78 6.06
C THR A 51 2.67 -26.03 7.03
N ALA A 52 2.07 -27.23 7.01
CA ALA A 52 1.07 -27.65 7.99
C ALA A 52 1.65 -27.68 9.41
N ASP A 53 2.89 -28.18 9.53
CA ASP A 53 3.62 -28.22 10.80
C ASP A 53 3.94 -26.81 11.31
N SER A 54 4.42 -25.90 10.45
CA SER A 54 4.70 -24.51 10.82
C SER A 54 3.43 -23.77 11.23
N TYR A 55 2.35 -23.89 10.45
CA TYR A 55 1.08 -23.29 10.81
C TYR A 55 0.53 -23.82 12.14
N ASP A 56 0.56 -25.14 12.36
CA ASP A 56 0.07 -25.70 13.63
C ASP A 56 0.95 -25.25 14.81
N GLN A 57 2.26 -25.07 14.61
CA GLN A 57 3.15 -24.47 15.61
C GLN A 57 2.78 -23.01 15.92
N HIS A 58 2.61 -22.17 14.90
CA HIS A 58 2.25 -20.76 15.05
C HIS A 58 0.89 -20.58 15.73
N ARG A 59 -0.13 -21.31 15.24
CA ARG A 59 -1.46 -21.38 15.85
C ARG A 59 -1.39 -21.75 17.33
N LYS A 60 -0.66 -22.81 17.68
CA LYS A 60 -0.48 -23.23 19.07
C LYS A 60 0.20 -22.14 19.89
N LYS A 61 1.19 -21.44 19.33
CA LYS A 61 1.89 -20.34 20.00
C LYS A 61 0.93 -19.18 20.31
N ILE A 62 0.16 -18.71 19.33
CA ILE A 62 -0.85 -17.64 19.50
C ILE A 62 -1.85 -18.02 20.58
N MET A 63 -2.45 -19.21 20.49
CA MET A 63 -3.42 -19.68 21.47
C MET A 63 -2.81 -19.76 22.88
N THR A 64 -1.59 -20.29 23.00
CA THR A 64 -0.90 -20.39 24.29
C THR A 64 -0.64 -19.02 24.90
N ASP A 65 -0.22 -18.05 24.10
CA ASP A 65 0.06 -16.68 24.56
C ASP A 65 -1.23 -15.95 24.94
N LEU A 66 -2.33 -16.10 24.16
CA LEU A 66 -3.65 -15.55 24.49
C LEU A 66 -4.23 -16.15 25.78
N ASP A 67 -4.18 -17.48 25.93
CA ASP A 67 -4.64 -18.17 27.14
C ASP A 67 -3.82 -17.75 28.37
N THR A 68 -2.50 -17.60 28.21
CA THR A 68 -1.62 -17.12 29.28
C THR A 68 -1.95 -15.68 29.66
N ALA A 69 -2.17 -14.80 28.68
CA ALA A 69 -2.55 -13.42 28.90
C ALA A 69 -3.92 -13.33 29.59
N ALA A 70 -4.91 -14.14 29.18
CA ALA A 70 -6.22 -14.22 29.83
C ALA A 70 -6.08 -14.60 31.32
N GLY A 71 -5.29 -15.64 31.63
CA GLY A 71 -5.02 -16.05 33.01
C GLY A 71 -4.28 -14.99 33.85
N LEU A 72 -3.40 -14.20 33.23
CA LEU A 72 -2.76 -13.06 33.90
C LEU A 72 -3.76 -11.94 34.20
N ALA A 73 -4.64 -11.61 33.25
CA ALA A 73 -5.69 -10.61 33.42
C ALA A 73 -6.64 -10.99 34.58
N GLU A 74 -7.07 -12.26 34.64
CA GLU A 74 -7.86 -12.78 35.76
C GLU A 74 -7.13 -12.70 37.10
N LYS A 75 -5.82 -13.01 37.12
CA LYS A 75 -4.98 -12.89 38.32
C LYS A 75 -4.89 -11.44 38.79
N VAL A 76 -4.65 -10.50 37.89
CA VAL A 76 -4.61 -9.06 38.20
C VAL A 76 -5.95 -8.60 38.74
N ALA A 77 -7.06 -8.97 38.08
CA ALA A 77 -8.41 -8.66 38.54
C ALA A 77 -8.65 -9.16 39.97
N SER A 78 -8.26 -10.41 40.25
CA SER A 78 -8.41 -11.05 41.56
C SER A 78 -7.55 -10.38 42.65
N VAL A 79 -6.33 -9.95 42.31
CA VAL A 79 -5.45 -9.23 43.24
C VAL A 79 -6.04 -7.86 43.57
N LEU A 80 -6.46 -7.09 42.56
CA LEU A 80 -7.05 -5.77 42.75
C LEU A 80 -8.34 -5.82 43.59
N ALA A 81 -9.21 -6.81 43.34
CA ALA A 81 -10.42 -7.02 44.14
C ALA A 81 -10.09 -7.35 45.61
N ARG A 82 -9.05 -8.17 45.84
CA ARG A 82 -8.58 -8.48 47.18
C ARG A 82 -8.01 -7.24 47.88
N SER A 83 -7.18 -6.46 47.20
CA SER A 83 -6.63 -5.21 47.75
C SER A 83 -7.73 -4.21 48.12
N ALA A 84 -8.76 -4.07 47.27
CA ALA A 84 -9.94 -3.25 47.57
C ALA A 84 -10.67 -3.74 48.83
N GLY A 85 -10.79 -5.06 48.99
CA GLY A 85 -11.31 -5.70 50.19
C GLY A 85 -10.49 -5.37 51.44
N SER A 86 -9.16 -5.52 51.37
CA SER A 86 -8.24 -5.21 52.47
C SER A 86 -8.34 -3.74 52.91
N VAL A 87 -8.39 -2.79 51.97
CA VAL A 87 -8.56 -1.35 52.27
C VAL A 87 -9.88 -1.09 53.02
N ARG A 88 -11.00 -1.67 52.56
CA ARG A 88 -12.30 -1.51 53.24
C ARG A 88 -12.31 -2.11 54.63
N ILE A 89 -11.72 -3.30 54.80
CA ILE A 89 -11.63 -3.97 56.10
C ILE A 89 -10.77 -3.13 57.05
N ALA A 90 -9.64 -2.60 56.59
CA ALA A 90 -8.77 -1.74 57.37
C ALA A 90 -9.49 -0.43 57.77
N GLN A 91 -10.17 0.24 56.84
CA GLN A 91 -10.96 1.44 57.15
C GLN A 91 -12.04 1.13 58.20
N GLY A 92 -12.80 0.04 58.05
CA GLY A 92 -13.81 -0.35 59.03
C GLY A 92 -13.23 -0.63 60.43
N ARG A 93 -12.01 -1.17 60.51
CA ARG A 93 -11.28 -1.35 61.78
C ARG A 93 -10.78 -0.02 62.35
N LEU A 94 -10.35 0.91 61.50
CA LEU A 94 -9.98 2.27 61.93
C LEU A 94 -11.19 3.03 62.47
N ASP A 95 -12.35 2.95 61.80
CA ASP A 95 -13.59 3.56 62.29
C ASP A 95 -13.99 3.03 63.68
N GLN A 96 -13.83 1.72 63.90
CA GLN A 96 -14.05 1.10 65.21
C GLN A 96 -13.06 1.61 66.27
N SER A 97 -11.78 1.76 65.92
CA SER A 97 -10.77 2.35 66.81
C SER A 97 -11.12 3.81 67.15
N TRP A 98 -11.47 4.62 66.15
CA TRP A 98 -11.86 6.02 66.33
C TRP A 98 -13.08 6.17 67.24
N ALA A 99 -14.08 5.29 67.09
CA ALA A 99 -15.28 5.30 67.93
C ALA A 99 -14.97 5.13 69.43
N THR A 100 -13.82 4.53 69.78
CA THR A 100 -13.40 4.43 71.18
C THR A 100 -12.94 5.77 71.75
N VAL A 101 -12.39 6.69 70.95
CA VAL A 101 -11.76 7.94 71.42
C VAL A 101 -12.51 9.20 71.02
N VAL A 102 -13.54 9.11 70.18
CA VAL A 102 -14.33 10.26 69.70
C VAL A 102 -14.95 11.09 70.84
N GLY A 103 -15.20 10.47 72.00
CA GLY A 103 -15.73 11.15 73.19
C GLY A 103 -14.70 11.96 73.97
N VAL A 104 -13.40 11.75 73.75
CA VAL A 104 -12.33 12.50 74.41
C VAL A 104 -12.22 13.89 73.79
N PRO A 105 -12.10 14.99 74.56
CA PRO A 105 -11.97 16.33 73.99
C PRO A 105 -10.82 16.42 72.99
N HIS A 106 -11.09 16.84 71.77
CA HIS A 106 -10.09 16.93 70.70
C HIS A 106 -10.36 18.10 69.75
N SER A 107 -9.33 18.53 69.03
CA SER A 107 -9.42 19.56 67.98
C SER A 107 -8.71 19.10 66.72
N ARG A 108 -9.23 19.47 65.55
CA ARG A 108 -8.55 19.23 64.26
C ARG A 108 -7.65 20.41 63.90
N GLY A 109 -6.39 20.12 63.59
CA GLY A 109 -5.41 21.08 63.07
C GLY A 109 -5.59 21.35 61.57
N VAL A 110 -4.95 22.41 61.08
CA VAL A 110 -5.03 22.86 59.67
C VAL A 110 -4.51 21.82 58.68
N GLY A 111 -3.67 20.88 59.14
CA GLY A 111 -3.11 19.78 58.34
C GLY A 111 -3.83 18.43 58.46
N GLY A 112 -5.01 18.35 59.10
CA GLY A 112 -5.72 17.09 59.32
C GLY A 112 -5.29 16.31 60.58
N GLU A 113 -4.34 16.85 61.34
CA GLU A 113 -3.91 16.32 62.64
C GLU A 113 -5.03 16.38 63.67
N VAL A 114 -5.20 15.31 64.46
CA VAL A 114 -6.14 15.28 65.58
C VAL A 114 -5.36 15.45 66.88
N ILE A 115 -5.61 16.55 67.58
CA ILE A 115 -4.96 16.85 68.87
C ILE A 115 -5.94 16.55 70.00
N PHE A 116 -5.69 15.48 70.74
CA PHE A 116 -6.46 15.11 71.93
C PHE A 116 -6.04 15.94 73.16
N ARG A 117 -7.01 16.22 74.03
CA ARG A 117 -6.85 16.94 75.30
C ARG A 117 -7.53 16.14 76.43
N PRO A 118 -6.99 14.96 76.79
CA PRO A 118 -7.55 14.14 77.86
C PRO A 118 -7.52 14.90 79.19
N SER A 119 -8.59 14.77 79.96
CA SER A 119 -8.76 15.41 81.26
C SER A 119 -8.44 14.46 82.42
N THR A 120 -8.36 13.15 82.16
CA THR A 120 -8.00 12.12 83.15
C THR A 120 -6.90 11.17 82.65
N PRO A 121 -6.18 10.47 83.56
CA PRO A 121 -5.22 9.43 83.18
C PRO A 121 -5.85 8.29 82.37
N GLU A 122 -7.11 7.94 82.64
CA GLU A 122 -7.85 6.89 81.92
C GLU A 122 -8.13 7.32 80.47
N GLU A 123 -8.55 8.57 80.26
CA GLU A 123 -8.73 9.12 78.91
C GLU A 123 -7.40 9.20 78.14
N SER A 124 -6.30 9.49 78.83
CA SER A 124 -4.96 9.48 78.22
C SER A 124 -4.58 8.09 77.75
N GLN A 125 -4.75 7.07 78.60
CA GLN A 125 -4.45 5.68 78.25
C GLN A 125 -5.34 5.18 77.10
N GLN A 126 -6.61 5.55 77.10
CA GLN A 126 -7.56 5.20 76.04
C GLN A 126 -7.15 5.78 74.68
N VAL A 127 -6.66 7.03 74.66
CA VAL A 127 -6.11 7.65 73.45
C VAL A 127 -4.85 6.93 72.97
N ASP A 128 -3.92 6.62 73.88
CA ASP A 128 -2.69 5.91 73.55
C ASP A 128 -2.98 4.52 72.96
N ASP A 129 -3.88 3.76 73.57
CA ASP A 129 -4.29 2.43 73.12
C ASP A 129 -4.94 2.48 71.72
N ALA A 130 -5.80 3.46 71.47
CA ALA A 130 -6.44 3.64 70.16
C ALA A 130 -5.46 4.04 69.06
N ILE A 131 -4.49 4.92 69.39
CA ILE A 131 -3.39 5.29 68.49
C ILE A 131 -2.55 4.05 68.15
N SER A 132 -2.17 3.26 69.17
CA SER A 132 -1.45 2.00 68.96
C SER A 132 -2.23 1.02 68.09
N ALA A 133 -3.53 0.84 68.34
CA ALA A 133 -4.38 -0.03 67.55
C ALA A 133 -4.50 0.45 66.08
N ALA A 134 -4.65 1.74 65.86
CA ALA A 134 -4.70 2.31 64.51
C ALA A 134 -3.40 2.11 63.75
N ASN A 135 -2.25 2.30 64.41
CA ASN A 135 -0.93 2.03 63.81
C ASN A 135 -0.76 0.55 63.43
N GLU A 136 -1.19 -0.39 64.27
CA GLU A 136 -1.12 -1.82 63.96
C GLU A 136 -2.07 -2.21 62.80
N ILE A 137 -3.24 -1.57 62.70
CA ILE A 137 -4.15 -1.76 61.55
C ILE A 137 -3.47 -1.30 60.25
N ARG A 138 -2.88 -0.10 60.24
CA ARG A 138 -2.20 0.44 59.05
C ARG A 138 -1.00 -0.42 58.66
N LYS A 139 -0.18 -0.82 59.62
CA LYS A 139 0.96 -1.72 59.39
C LYS A 139 0.54 -3.09 58.82
N GLY A 140 -0.59 -3.62 59.29
CA GLY A 140 -1.17 -4.84 58.75
C GLY A 140 -1.61 -4.66 57.29
N LEU A 141 -2.32 -3.57 57.00
CA LEU A 141 -2.71 -3.21 55.64
C LEU A 141 -1.50 -3.05 54.72
N ASP A 142 -0.45 -2.36 55.16
CA ASP A 142 0.79 -2.18 54.39
C ASP A 142 1.42 -3.52 54.01
N SER A 143 1.40 -4.50 54.92
CA SER A 143 1.94 -5.83 54.66
C SER A 143 1.11 -6.62 53.65
N GLU A 144 -0.22 -6.52 53.72
CA GLU A 144 -1.13 -7.17 52.76
C GLU A 144 -0.98 -6.54 51.37
N LEU A 145 -0.98 -5.21 51.29
CA LEU A 145 -0.81 -4.48 50.04
C LEU A 145 0.58 -4.66 49.43
N ALA A 146 1.62 -4.83 50.24
CA ALA A 146 2.96 -5.17 49.74
C ALA A 146 2.97 -6.55 49.03
N THR A 147 2.28 -7.53 49.61
CA THR A 147 2.15 -8.87 48.99
C THR A 147 1.36 -8.80 47.68
N ASP A 148 0.28 -8.02 47.67
CA ASP A 148 -0.53 -7.81 46.47
C ASP A 148 0.26 -7.07 45.38
N ARG A 149 1.04 -6.05 45.75
CA ARG A 149 1.95 -5.34 44.83
C ARG A 149 2.93 -6.30 44.18
N ASP A 150 3.61 -7.14 44.97
CA ASP A 150 4.59 -8.09 44.42
C ASP A 150 3.93 -9.08 43.43
N ALA A 151 2.66 -9.45 43.68
CA ALA A 151 1.88 -10.29 42.76
C ALA A 151 1.49 -9.55 41.46
N LEU A 152 1.17 -8.25 41.55
CA LEU A 152 0.90 -7.39 40.39
C LEU A 152 2.15 -7.15 39.55
N ASP A 153 3.30 -6.93 40.18
CA ASP A 153 4.59 -6.73 39.52
C ASP A 153 4.98 -7.98 38.71
N ALA A 154 4.82 -9.17 39.31
CA ALA A 154 5.08 -10.43 38.64
C ALA A 154 4.13 -10.66 37.44
N ALA A 155 2.84 -10.32 37.58
CA ALA A 155 1.88 -10.45 36.49
C ALA A 155 2.17 -9.47 35.34
N THR A 156 2.50 -8.22 35.68
CA THR A 156 2.81 -7.16 34.71
C THR A 156 4.08 -7.48 33.93
N THR A 157 5.11 -8.01 34.61
CA THR A 157 6.36 -8.43 33.94
C THR A 157 6.07 -9.49 32.88
N ARG A 158 5.31 -10.53 33.22
CA ARG A 158 4.95 -11.59 32.27
C ARG A 158 4.06 -11.07 31.13
N TRP A 159 3.16 -10.14 31.42
CA TRP A 159 2.32 -9.49 30.40
C TRP A 159 3.18 -8.73 29.38
N GLN A 160 4.15 -7.94 29.85
CA GLN A 160 5.04 -7.18 28.97
C GLN A 160 5.91 -8.08 28.09
N GLU A 161 6.33 -9.24 28.58
CA GLU A 161 7.03 -10.24 27.77
C GLU A 161 6.17 -10.72 26.59
N ILE A 162 4.89 -11.04 26.84
CA ILE A 162 3.95 -11.46 25.79
C ILE A 162 3.70 -10.30 24.82
N ALA A 163 3.47 -9.09 25.33
CA ALA A 163 3.19 -7.92 24.50
C ALA A 163 4.34 -7.60 23.52
N ARG A 164 5.60 -7.69 23.97
CA ARG A 164 6.77 -7.45 23.10
C ARG A 164 6.88 -8.45 21.97
N VAL A 165 6.52 -9.72 22.22
CA VAL A 165 6.56 -10.77 21.19
C VAL A 165 5.59 -10.49 20.05
N TRP A 166 4.50 -9.78 20.32
CA TRP A 166 3.43 -9.50 19.36
C TRP A 166 3.36 -8.02 18.96
N GLN A 167 4.35 -7.21 19.35
CA GLN A 167 4.32 -5.76 19.13
C GLN A 167 4.40 -5.41 17.64
N ALA A 168 5.39 -5.98 16.92
CA ALA A 168 5.57 -5.72 15.50
C ALA A 168 4.37 -6.20 14.66
N VAL A 169 3.79 -7.36 15.01
CA VAL A 169 2.55 -7.87 14.39
C VAL A 169 1.38 -6.91 14.60
N ALA A 170 1.25 -6.33 15.79
CA ALA A 170 0.19 -5.35 16.08
C ALA A 170 0.44 -3.99 15.42
N GLU A 171 1.69 -3.66 15.12
CA GLU A 171 2.13 -2.44 14.43
C GLU A 171 2.15 -2.61 12.90
N GLY A 172 1.97 -3.84 12.39
CA GLY A 172 1.96 -4.16 10.96
C GLY A 172 3.34 -4.24 10.31
N THR A 173 4.42 -4.30 11.10
CA THR A 173 5.81 -4.16 10.61
C THR A 173 6.59 -5.47 10.51
N ASP A 174 5.99 -6.60 10.92
CA ASP A 174 6.54 -7.96 10.86
C ASP A 174 5.36 -8.91 11.04
N ASP A 175 5.19 -9.92 10.18
CA ASP A 175 4.07 -10.86 10.31
C ASP A 175 4.31 -11.89 11.44
N GLY A 176 5.53 -11.94 12.00
CA GLY A 176 5.93 -12.85 13.07
C GLY A 176 5.81 -14.34 12.69
N PHE A 177 5.63 -14.60 11.40
CA PHE A 177 5.42 -15.87 10.76
C PHE A 177 6.64 -16.11 9.86
N GLU A 178 7.60 -16.88 10.37
CA GLU A 178 8.52 -17.55 9.45
C GLU A 178 7.68 -18.56 8.66
N LEU A 179 7.24 -18.13 7.48
CA LEU A 179 6.94 -19.02 6.37
C LEU A 179 8.13 -19.97 6.32
N PRO A 180 7.95 -21.28 6.60
CA PRO A 180 9.02 -22.21 6.27
C PRO A 180 9.29 -22.00 4.79
N ALA A 181 10.56 -21.84 4.40
CA ALA A 181 10.97 -21.84 2.99
C ALA A 181 10.09 -22.83 2.24
N GLY A 182 9.52 -22.39 1.12
CA GLY A 182 8.49 -23.10 0.40
C GLY A 182 8.83 -24.59 0.36
N ALA A 183 7.81 -25.46 0.44
CA ALA A 183 8.08 -26.83 0.04
C ALA A 183 8.79 -26.75 -1.33
N GLN A 184 9.87 -27.51 -1.55
CA GLN A 184 10.64 -27.44 -2.81
C GLN A 184 9.84 -27.89 -4.05
N GLY A 185 8.51 -27.95 -3.96
CA GLY A 185 7.59 -28.20 -5.04
C GLY A 185 6.15 -27.92 -4.60
N THR A 186 5.25 -28.11 -5.56
CA THR A 186 3.87 -27.63 -5.46
C THR A 186 3.06 -28.33 -4.37
N GLY A 187 2.43 -27.52 -3.50
CA GLY A 187 1.46 -27.95 -2.49
C GLY A 187 0.03 -27.56 -2.87
N ILE A 188 -0.94 -28.42 -2.57
CA ILE A 188 -2.38 -28.14 -2.76
C ILE A 188 -3.14 -28.36 -1.45
N ILE A 189 -4.02 -27.43 -1.11
CA ILE A 189 -4.90 -27.50 0.05
C ILE A 189 -6.31 -27.17 -0.42
N THR A 190 -7.25 -28.11 -0.26
CA THR A 190 -8.67 -27.87 -0.53
C THR A 190 -9.45 -27.88 0.78
N SER A 191 -10.02 -26.74 1.16
CA SER A 191 -10.83 -26.58 2.38
C SER A 191 -12.20 -26.03 2.03
N GLY A 192 -13.22 -26.90 2.07
CA GLY A 192 -14.58 -26.52 1.69
C GLY A 192 -14.66 -26.11 0.21
N ASP A 193 -15.05 -24.87 -0.03
CA ASP A 193 -15.19 -24.29 -1.37
C ASP A 193 -13.94 -23.52 -1.82
N GLN A 194 -12.82 -23.62 -1.09
CA GLN A 194 -11.54 -22.98 -1.45
C GLN A 194 -10.49 -24.02 -1.80
N THR A 195 -9.74 -23.77 -2.87
CA THR A 195 -8.52 -24.50 -3.22
C THR A 195 -7.33 -23.55 -3.32
N VAL A 196 -6.31 -23.82 -2.52
CA VAL A 196 -5.03 -23.10 -2.52
C VAL A 196 -3.98 -23.97 -3.21
N ILE A 197 -3.27 -23.42 -4.18
CA ILE A 197 -2.11 -24.03 -4.83
C ILE A 197 -0.91 -23.12 -4.59
N SER A 198 0.16 -23.66 -4.01
CA SER A 198 1.42 -22.96 -3.78
C SER A 198 2.53 -23.65 -4.55
N THR A 199 3.32 -22.93 -5.34
CA THR A 199 4.28 -23.53 -6.26
C THR A 199 5.65 -23.80 -5.63
N GLY A 200 6.09 -22.95 -4.70
CA GLY A 200 7.23 -23.20 -3.82
C GLY A 200 8.35 -22.19 -4.02
N ASP A 201 9.60 -22.65 -3.89
CA ASP A 201 10.77 -21.82 -4.23
C ASP A 201 11.20 -22.09 -5.69
N GLY A 202 11.67 -21.04 -6.37
CA GLY A 202 12.16 -21.02 -7.74
C GLY A 202 11.14 -20.43 -8.73
N ASP A 203 11.64 -19.92 -9.85
CA ASP A 203 10.81 -19.32 -10.91
C ASP A 203 9.82 -20.34 -11.51
N ASP A 204 8.53 -20.14 -11.26
CA ASP A 204 7.43 -21.01 -11.63
C ASP A 204 6.47 -20.33 -12.63
N GLU A 205 5.79 -21.13 -13.46
CA GLU A 205 4.76 -20.65 -14.40
C GLU A 205 3.43 -21.39 -14.12
N VAL A 206 2.38 -20.64 -13.79
CA VAL A 206 1.04 -21.13 -13.51
C VAL A 206 0.05 -20.58 -14.52
N THR A 207 -0.75 -21.45 -15.14
CA THR A 207 -1.84 -21.03 -16.02
C THR A 207 -3.15 -21.73 -15.67
N VAL A 208 -4.24 -20.98 -15.60
CA VAL A 208 -5.58 -21.50 -15.29
C VAL A 208 -6.49 -21.50 -16.51
N PHE A 209 -7.28 -22.54 -16.70
CA PHE A 209 -8.32 -22.59 -17.74
C PHE A 209 -9.58 -23.26 -17.23
N ILE A 210 -10.74 -23.01 -17.84
CA ILE A 210 -11.97 -23.75 -17.53
C ILE A 210 -12.18 -24.87 -18.55
N ASP A 211 -12.42 -26.09 -18.08
CA ASP A 211 -12.89 -27.20 -18.92
C ASP A 211 -14.31 -26.88 -19.41
N PRO A 212 -14.53 -26.70 -20.72
CA PRO A 212 -15.82 -26.25 -21.24
C PRO A 212 -16.92 -27.31 -21.12
N THR A 213 -16.57 -28.56 -20.81
CA THR A 213 -17.54 -29.66 -20.68
C THR A 213 -17.95 -29.87 -19.23
N THR A 214 -17.00 -29.77 -18.30
CA THR A 214 -17.22 -30.07 -16.88
C THR A 214 -17.36 -28.83 -16.01
N GLY A 215 -16.86 -27.68 -16.46
CA GLY A 215 -16.69 -26.48 -15.65
C GLY A 215 -15.56 -26.57 -14.62
N GLU A 216 -14.79 -27.67 -14.61
CA GLU A 216 -13.62 -27.79 -13.74
C GLU A 216 -12.57 -26.74 -14.12
N GLN A 217 -11.93 -26.15 -13.12
CA GLN A 217 -10.78 -25.29 -13.34
C GLN A 217 -9.54 -26.17 -13.44
N ILE A 218 -8.76 -25.98 -14.51
CA ILE A 218 -7.53 -26.72 -14.81
C ILE A 218 -6.37 -25.77 -14.54
N VAL A 219 -5.54 -26.11 -13.55
CA VAL A 219 -4.35 -25.34 -13.20
C VAL A 219 -3.12 -26.11 -13.66
N VAL A 220 -2.36 -25.51 -14.58
CA VAL A 220 -1.10 -26.05 -15.09
C VAL A 220 0.03 -25.34 -14.36
N VAL A 221 0.86 -26.08 -13.64
CA VAL A 221 2.04 -25.55 -12.94
C VAL A 221 3.29 -26.12 -13.61
N LYS A 222 4.17 -25.26 -14.08
CA LYS A 222 5.50 -25.62 -14.59
C LYS A 222 6.54 -25.06 -13.64
N ASN A 223 7.41 -25.93 -13.16
CA ASN A 223 8.52 -25.56 -12.28
C ASN A 223 9.79 -26.32 -12.65
N SER A 224 10.84 -26.15 -11.86
CA SER A 224 12.11 -26.89 -12.02
C SER A 224 11.95 -28.43 -12.01
N SER A 225 10.86 -28.95 -11.46
CA SER A 225 10.54 -30.39 -11.42
C SER A 225 9.73 -30.88 -12.64
N GLY A 226 9.22 -29.97 -13.47
CA GLY A 226 8.45 -30.24 -14.69
C GLY A 226 7.04 -29.65 -14.68
N GLU A 227 6.21 -30.09 -15.63
CA GLU A 227 4.82 -29.65 -15.77
C GLU A 227 3.87 -30.61 -15.04
N THR A 228 2.99 -30.06 -14.20
CA THR A 228 1.95 -30.79 -13.47
C THR A 228 0.59 -30.13 -13.69
N VAL A 229 -0.45 -30.94 -13.85
CA VAL A 229 -1.83 -30.47 -14.07
C VAL A 229 -2.71 -30.83 -12.87
N TYR A 230 -3.35 -29.83 -12.29
CA TYR A 230 -4.32 -29.94 -11.20
C TYR A 230 -5.73 -29.67 -11.72
N ARG A 231 -6.72 -30.40 -11.20
CA ARG A 231 -8.14 -30.21 -11.52
C ARG A 231 -8.87 -29.80 -10.26
N VAL A 232 -9.45 -28.61 -10.29
CA VAL A 232 -10.22 -28.02 -9.21
C VAL A 232 -11.70 -28.07 -9.59
N PRO A 233 -12.59 -28.58 -8.72
CA PRO A 233 -14.02 -28.62 -8.97
C PRO A 233 -14.61 -27.24 -9.35
N ALA A 234 -15.60 -27.25 -10.24
CA ALA A 234 -16.33 -26.05 -10.64
C ALA A 234 -16.91 -25.30 -9.43
N GLY A 235 -16.76 -23.97 -9.43
CA GLY A 235 -17.30 -23.08 -8.40
C GLY A 235 -16.52 -23.02 -7.08
N GLN A 236 -15.33 -23.63 -7.00
CA GLN A 236 -14.42 -23.35 -5.90
C GLN A 236 -13.65 -22.05 -6.14
N GLU A 237 -13.42 -21.28 -5.07
CA GLU A 237 -12.48 -20.16 -5.08
C GLU A 237 -11.06 -20.71 -5.22
N LEU A 238 -10.30 -20.14 -6.15
CA LEU A 238 -8.94 -20.56 -6.46
C LEU A 238 -7.94 -19.52 -5.98
N ILE A 239 -7.00 -19.96 -5.14
CA ILE A 239 -5.93 -19.13 -4.60
C ILE A 239 -4.60 -19.71 -5.09
N LEU A 240 -3.83 -18.92 -5.83
CA LEU A 240 -2.54 -19.28 -6.38
C LEU A 240 -1.44 -18.50 -5.66
N ARG A 241 -0.39 -19.19 -5.23
CA ARG A 241 0.77 -18.60 -4.54
C ARG A 241 2.04 -19.01 -5.26
N GLY A 242 2.84 -18.06 -5.72
CA GLY A 242 4.15 -18.30 -6.31
C GLY A 242 5.09 -18.85 -5.25
N GLY A 243 5.42 -18.01 -4.28
CA GLY A 243 6.28 -18.39 -3.16
C GLY A 243 7.55 -17.57 -3.21
N GLY A 244 8.66 -18.13 -3.64
CA GLY A 244 9.87 -17.33 -3.85
C GLY A 244 10.48 -17.59 -5.21
N GLY A 245 11.11 -16.60 -5.81
CA GLY A 245 11.55 -16.65 -7.21
C GLY A 245 10.71 -15.73 -8.08
N ASN A 246 11.08 -15.59 -9.35
CA ASN A 246 10.35 -14.71 -10.26
C ASN A 246 9.27 -15.54 -10.99
N ASP A 247 8.06 -15.49 -10.46
CA ASP A 247 6.94 -16.32 -10.87
C ASP A 247 6.07 -15.66 -11.94
N ARG A 248 5.36 -16.48 -12.71
CA ARG A 248 4.36 -16.04 -13.69
C ARG A 248 3.05 -16.76 -13.42
N ILE A 249 2.05 -16.06 -12.91
CA ILE A 249 0.77 -16.65 -12.50
C ILE A 249 -0.34 -15.95 -13.27
N GLY A 250 -1.06 -16.69 -14.11
CA GLY A 250 -2.07 -16.06 -14.96
C GLY A 250 -3.31 -16.88 -15.26
N VAL A 251 -4.44 -16.19 -15.31
CA VAL A 251 -5.63 -16.64 -16.03
C VAL A 251 -5.63 -15.95 -17.39
N PRO A 252 -5.78 -16.69 -18.50
CA PRO A 252 -5.88 -16.08 -19.82
C PRO A 252 -7.13 -15.23 -19.94
N LYS A 253 -7.00 -14.11 -20.65
CA LYS A 253 -8.11 -13.29 -21.10
C LYS A 253 -9.24 -14.09 -21.75
N GLY A 254 -10.48 -13.69 -21.51
CA GLY A 254 -11.68 -14.38 -21.95
C GLY A 254 -12.18 -15.43 -20.97
N VAL A 255 -11.51 -15.60 -19.82
CA VAL A 255 -11.88 -16.55 -18.77
C VAL A 255 -12.44 -15.76 -17.58
N ASP A 256 -13.77 -15.79 -17.47
CA ASP A 256 -14.54 -15.27 -16.34
C ASP A 256 -14.40 -16.22 -15.14
N LEU A 257 -13.43 -15.95 -14.27
CA LEU A 257 -13.11 -16.73 -13.07
C LEU A 257 -12.48 -15.85 -12.00
N ASP A 258 -13.19 -15.64 -10.89
CA ASP A 258 -12.62 -15.00 -9.71
C ASP A 258 -11.48 -15.84 -9.10
N VAL A 259 -10.27 -15.27 -9.07
CA VAL A 259 -9.07 -15.85 -8.48
C VAL A 259 -8.43 -14.93 -7.44
N THR A 260 -7.59 -15.52 -6.58
CA THR A 260 -6.63 -14.76 -5.78
C THR A 260 -5.22 -15.16 -6.17
N LEU A 261 -4.45 -14.22 -6.69
CA LEU A 261 -3.07 -14.36 -7.10
C LEU A 261 -2.17 -13.75 -6.03
N ILE A 262 -1.13 -14.46 -5.64
CA ILE A 262 -0.12 -14.00 -4.68
C ILE A 262 1.24 -14.33 -5.29
N GLY A 263 2.03 -13.32 -5.60
CA GLY A 263 3.40 -13.45 -6.10
C GLY A 263 4.31 -14.08 -5.06
N GLY A 264 4.79 -13.28 -4.12
CA GLY A 264 5.65 -13.75 -3.03
C GLY A 264 6.94 -12.94 -2.96
N GLU A 265 8.07 -13.63 -2.86
CA GLU A 265 9.40 -13.01 -2.98
C GLU A 265 9.86 -13.05 -4.44
N GLY A 266 10.22 -11.93 -5.04
CA GLY A 266 10.77 -11.89 -6.39
C GLY A 266 10.05 -10.90 -7.29
N ASN A 267 10.47 -10.82 -8.55
CA ASN A 267 9.80 -9.97 -9.53
C ASN A 267 8.80 -10.83 -10.30
N ASP A 268 7.53 -10.75 -9.90
CA ASP A 268 6.48 -11.61 -10.37
C ASP A 268 5.65 -10.97 -11.50
N VAL A 269 4.96 -11.84 -12.25
CA VAL A 269 4.01 -11.42 -13.28
C VAL A 269 2.66 -12.06 -12.99
N LEU A 270 1.65 -11.24 -12.68
CA LEU A 270 0.31 -11.66 -12.30
C LEU A 270 -0.71 -11.22 -13.37
N HIS A 271 -1.56 -12.15 -13.83
CA HIS A 271 -2.65 -11.88 -14.77
C HIS A 271 -4.00 -12.41 -14.22
N GLY A 272 -4.94 -11.52 -13.90
CA GLY A 272 -6.21 -11.85 -13.21
C GLY A 272 -7.22 -12.58 -14.09
N GLY A 273 -7.54 -12.03 -15.27
CA GLY A 273 -8.46 -12.66 -16.23
C GLY A 273 -9.62 -11.74 -16.62
N ASP A 274 -10.84 -12.28 -16.71
CA ASP A 274 -12.06 -11.48 -16.92
C ASP A 274 -13.00 -11.54 -15.68
N GLY A 275 -12.51 -12.00 -14.52
CA GLY A 275 -13.28 -12.18 -13.27
C GLY A 275 -13.06 -11.04 -12.27
N ASP A 276 -13.76 -11.06 -11.12
CA ASP A 276 -13.51 -10.09 -10.04
C ASP A 276 -12.37 -10.60 -9.13
N ASP A 277 -11.15 -10.20 -9.45
CA ASP A 277 -9.92 -10.82 -8.99
C ASP A 277 -9.26 -10.10 -7.81
N ARG A 278 -8.36 -10.82 -7.15
CA ARG A 278 -7.43 -10.25 -6.17
C ARG A 278 -6.00 -10.58 -6.56
N ALA A 279 -5.14 -9.59 -6.64
CA ALA A 279 -3.73 -9.79 -6.90
C ALA A 279 -2.87 -9.09 -5.83
N TYR A 280 -1.83 -9.77 -5.36
CA TYR A 280 -0.89 -9.25 -4.39
C TYR A 280 0.52 -9.61 -4.87
N GLY A 281 1.34 -8.62 -5.23
CA GLY A 281 2.74 -8.83 -5.63
C GLY A 281 3.60 -9.28 -4.46
N LEU A 282 3.59 -8.47 -3.39
CA LEU A 282 4.36 -8.59 -2.15
C LEU A 282 5.79 -8.04 -2.28
N ASP A 283 6.84 -8.86 -2.24
CA ASP A 283 8.22 -8.36 -2.19
C ASP A 283 8.83 -8.41 -3.60
N GLY A 284 9.23 -7.28 -4.17
CA GLY A 284 10.01 -7.23 -5.41
C GLY A 284 9.32 -6.38 -6.48
N HIS A 285 9.95 -6.27 -7.66
CA HIS A 285 9.39 -5.45 -8.74
C HIS A 285 8.36 -6.23 -9.54
N ASP A 286 7.09 -6.06 -9.23
CA ASP A 286 6.00 -6.86 -9.77
C ASP A 286 5.31 -6.20 -10.97
N TYR A 287 4.83 -7.04 -11.88
CA TYR A 287 3.94 -6.66 -12.97
C TYR A 287 2.58 -7.30 -12.75
N VAL A 288 1.55 -6.49 -12.60
CA VAL A 288 0.17 -6.94 -12.42
C VAL A 288 -0.72 -6.38 -13.52
N ASP A 289 -1.41 -7.27 -14.23
CA ASP A 289 -2.48 -6.97 -15.18
C ASP A 289 -3.74 -7.65 -14.65
N ALA A 290 -4.61 -6.86 -14.02
CA ALA A 290 -5.79 -7.36 -13.33
C ALA A 290 -6.78 -7.99 -14.33
N GLY A 291 -6.89 -7.37 -15.52
CA GLY A 291 -7.77 -7.84 -16.56
C GLY A 291 -9.16 -7.23 -16.42
N ALA A 292 -10.18 -7.80 -17.06
CA ALA A 292 -11.52 -7.24 -16.93
C ALA A 292 -12.14 -7.70 -15.60
N GLY A 293 -12.91 -6.84 -14.93
CA GLY A 293 -13.49 -7.19 -13.63
C GLY A 293 -13.48 -6.01 -12.69
N SER A 294 -14.10 -6.14 -11.52
CA SER A 294 -13.88 -5.17 -10.43
C SER A 294 -12.86 -5.71 -9.47
N ASP A 295 -11.60 -5.38 -9.73
CA ASP A 295 -10.45 -6.04 -9.14
C ASP A 295 -9.95 -5.34 -7.88
N ARG A 296 -9.13 -6.08 -7.14
CA ARG A 296 -8.36 -5.53 -6.03
C ARG A 296 -6.91 -5.96 -6.11
N VAL A 297 -6.04 -4.98 -6.34
CA VAL A 297 -4.61 -5.21 -6.54
C VAL A 297 -3.79 -4.46 -5.50
N SER A 298 -2.75 -5.11 -4.98
CA SER A 298 -1.68 -4.48 -4.22
C SER A 298 -0.34 -4.86 -4.86
N GLY A 299 0.50 -3.89 -5.19
CA GLY A 299 1.87 -4.12 -5.64
C GLY A 299 2.68 -4.72 -4.51
N GLY A 300 2.97 -3.92 -3.49
CA GLY A 300 3.67 -4.40 -2.30
C GLY A 300 4.87 -3.54 -1.97
N ALA A 301 6.06 -4.09 -2.03
CA ALA A 301 7.32 -3.42 -1.77
C ALA A 301 8.18 -3.40 -3.03
N ASP A 302 9.02 -2.37 -3.14
CA ASP A 302 9.78 -2.03 -4.34
C ASP A 302 8.85 -1.46 -5.44
N ARG A 303 9.42 -1.19 -6.62
CA ARG A 303 8.71 -0.50 -7.71
C ARG A 303 7.85 -1.46 -8.52
N ASP A 304 6.56 -1.21 -8.54
CA ASP A 304 5.57 -2.06 -9.19
C ASP A 304 4.90 -1.40 -10.40
N TYR A 305 4.45 -2.23 -11.33
CA TYR A 305 3.60 -1.86 -12.44
C TYR A 305 2.23 -2.54 -12.29
N ILE A 306 1.16 -1.76 -12.25
CA ILE A 306 -0.21 -2.24 -12.06
C ILE A 306 -1.13 -1.67 -13.14
N ASP A 307 -1.88 -2.53 -13.80
CA ASP A 307 -2.87 -2.18 -14.83
C ASP A 307 -4.22 -2.84 -14.49
N GLY A 308 -5.23 -2.01 -14.19
CA GLY A 308 -6.60 -2.43 -13.84
C GLY A 308 -7.47 -2.83 -15.04
N GLN A 309 -7.13 -2.36 -16.25
CA GLN A 309 -7.93 -2.58 -17.47
C GLN A 309 -9.37 -2.06 -17.43
N THR A 310 -10.36 -2.90 -17.14
CA THR A 310 -11.77 -2.50 -17.28
C THR A 310 -12.58 -2.94 -16.08
N GLY A 311 -13.32 -2.02 -15.48
CA GLY A 311 -14.25 -2.27 -14.37
C GLY A 311 -14.00 -1.27 -13.24
N ASP A 312 -14.65 -1.43 -12.07
CA ASP A 312 -14.47 -0.48 -10.96
C ASP A 312 -13.41 -1.02 -9.98
N ASP A 313 -12.16 -0.66 -10.19
CA ASP A 313 -11.00 -1.28 -9.55
C ASP A 313 -10.55 -0.60 -8.25
N ARG A 314 -9.77 -1.35 -7.46
CA ARG A 314 -9.05 -0.83 -6.30
C ARG A 314 -7.59 -1.23 -6.36
N LEU A 315 -6.76 -0.28 -6.74
CA LEU A 315 -5.35 -0.48 -7.03
C LEU A 315 -4.51 0.28 -5.99
N TYR A 316 -3.56 -0.41 -5.38
CA TYR A 316 -2.64 0.13 -4.38
C TYR A 316 -1.21 -0.19 -4.84
N GLY A 317 -0.37 0.81 -5.05
CA GLY A 317 1.05 0.65 -5.39
C GLY A 317 1.79 -0.02 -4.23
N GLY A 318 1.94 0.69 -3.12
CA GLY A 318 2.54 0.18 -1.88
C GLY A 318 3.76 0.99 -1.46
N GLU A 319 4.84 0.32 -1.09
CA GLU A 319 6.13 0.96 -0.84
C GLU A 319 6.98 0.91 -2.11
N GLY A 320 7.17 2.03 -2.82
CA GLY A 320 7.83 1.96 -4.11
C GLY A 320 7.79 3.25 -4.89
N ASN A 321 8.30 3.22 -6.11
CA ASN A 321 8.03 4.29 -7.07
C ASN A 321 7.16 3.66 -8.16
N ASP A 322 5.87 3.60 -7.91
CA ASP A 322 4.97 2.70 -8.63
C ASP A 322 4.38 3.35 -9.87
N SER A 323 3.89 2.52 -10.79
CA SER A 323 3.15 2.96 -11.97
C SER A 323 1.81 2.23 -12.01
N VAL A 324 0.72 2.95 -11.71
CA VAL A 324 -0.60 2.39 -11.52
C VAL A 324 -1.61 3.02 -12.48
N TYR A 325 -2.28 2.20 -13.27
CA TYR A 325 -3.29 2.59 -14.26
C TYR A 325 -4.64 1.97 -13.90
N GLY A 326 -5.68 2.78 -13.69
CA GLY A 326 -7.08 2.34 -13.56
C GLY A 326 -7.69 1.94 -14.90
N LEU A 327 -7.51 2.79 -15.91
CA LEU A 327 -8.08 2.68 -17.25
C LEU A 327 -9.62 2.85 -17.26
N ASP A 328 -10.39 1.95 -17.88
CA ASP A 328 -11.84 2.18 -18.05
C ASP A 328 -12.60 1.77 -16.76
N GLY A 329 -13.13 2.71 -15.99
CA GLY A 329 -13.67 2.36 -14.67
C GLY A 329 -14.09 3.54 -13.80
N ASN A 330 -14.71 3.31 -12.65
CA ASN A 330 -14.67 4.29 -11.56
C ASN A 330 -13.74 3.75 -10.48
N ASP A 331 -12.48 4.10 -10.63
CA ASP A 331 -11.39 3.44 -9.93
C ASP A 331 -11.01 4.13 -8.64
N VAL A 332 -10.40 3.36 -7.75
CA VAL A 332 -9.65 3.87 -6.62
C VAL A 332 -8.20 3.51 -6.84
N VAL A 333 -7.38 4.51 -7.14
CA VAL A 333 -5.96 4.38 -7.40
C VAL A 333 -5.19 5.06 -6.27
N ALA A 334 -4.30 4.33 -5.60
CA ALA A 334 -3.48 4.86 -4.52
C ALA A 334 -2.01 4.45 -4.69
N GLY A 335 -1.08 5.39 -4.59
CA GLY A 335 0.37 5.13 -4.66
C GLY A 335 0.93 4.63 -3.32
N GLU A 336 0.50 5.29 -2.24
CA GLU A 336 0.97 5.07 -0.86
C GLU A 336 2.32 5.72 -0.56
N ASN A 337 3.45 4.99 -0.54
CA ASN A 337 4.75 5.58 -0.20
C ASN A 337 5.69 5.55 -1.40
N GLY A 338 6.24 6.71 -1.73
CA GLY A 338 7.34 6.90 -2.68
C GLY A 338 6.91 7.81 -3.81
N LYS A 339 7.55 7.72 -4.98
CA LYS A 339 7.28 8.63 -6.10
C LYS A 339 6.47 7.91 -7.16
N ASP A 340 5.17 8.13 -7.13
CA ASP A 340 4.25 7.31 -7.89
C ASP A 340 3.76 8.03 -9.15
N PHE A 341 3.52 7.24 -10.19
CA PHE A 341 2.75 7.65 -11.36
C PHE A 341 1.39 6.97 -11.31
N LEU A 342 0.33 7.75 -11.14
CA LEU A 342 -1.04 7.24 -10.98
C LEU A 342 -1.96 7.83 -12.03
N GLU A 343 -2.66 6.97 -12.77
CA GLU A 343 -3.61 7.37 -13.81
C GLU A 343 -4.98 6.70 -13.58
N GLY A 344 -6.03 7.52 -13.51
CA GLY A 344 -7.42 7.06 -13.38
C GLY A 344 -7.91 6.47 -14.69
N GLY A 345 -7.94 7.28 -15.75
CA GLY A 345 -8.35 6.85 -17.07
C GLY A 345 -9.77 7.32 -17.38
N GLY A 346 -10.65 6.43 -17.83
CA GLY A 346 -12.01 6.77 -18.21
C GLY A 346 -13.03 6.46 -17.12
N GLY A 347 -13.57 7.48 -16.47
CA GLY A 347 -14.73 7.40 -15.57
C GLY A 347 -14.61 8.40 -14.42
N ASN A 348 -15.19 8.12 -13.25
CA ASN A 348 -15.12 9.08 -12.13
C ASN A 348 -14.23 8.52 -11.03
N ASP A 349 -12.96 8.87 -11.11
CA ASP A 349 -11.92 8.19 -10.37
C ASP A 349 -11.61 8.89 -9.06
N ARG A 350 -10.99 8.12 -8.17
CA ARG A 350 -10.40 8.62 -6.95
C ARG A 350 -8.93 8.25 -6.93
N ILE A 351 -8.09 9.27 -7.08
CA ILE A 351 -6.64 9.14 -7.14
C ILE A 351 -6.03 9.75 -5.89
N ILE A 352 -5.12 9.02 -5.25
CA ILE A 352 -4.44 9.41 -4.01
C ILE A 352 -2.95 9.12 -4.19
N GLY A 353 -2.10 10.14 -4.30
CA GLY A 353 -0.65 9.98 -4.37
C GLY A 353 -0.12 9.31 -3.11
N GLY A 354 -0.11 10.06 -2.01
CA GLY A 354 0.30 9.53 -0.71
C GLY A 354 1.46 10.32 -0.13
N ALA A 355 2.60 9.69 0.08
CA ALA A 355 3.80 10.34 0.56
C ALA A 355 4.91 10.25 -0.48
N GLY A 356 5.39 11.38 -0.96
CA GLY A 356 6.47 11.49 -1.93
C GLY A 356 6.04 12.38 -3.11
N THR A 357 6.91 12.54 -4.09
CA THR A 357 6.65 13.44 -5.23
C THR A 357 5.89 12.66 -6.30
N ASP A 358 4.57 12.85 -6.35
CA ASP A 358 3.69 12.04 -7.20
C ASP A 358 3.27 12.76 -8.48
N THR A 359 3.05 12.00 -9.54
CA THR A 359 2.41 12.45 -10.78
C THR A 359 1.06 11.77 -10.95
N LEU A 360 0.00 12.56 -10.99
CA LEU A 360 -1.38 12.09 -10.94
C LEU A 360 -2.15 12.54 -12.18
N SER A 361 -2.91 11.66 -12.83
CA SER A 361 -3.77 11.98 -13.98
C SER A 361 -5.18 11.46 -13.77
N GLY A 362 -6.18 12.35 -13.78
CA GLY A 362 -7.61 11.98 -13.70
C GLY A 362 -8.07 11.24 -14.95
N GLY A 363 -7.82 11.83 -16.12
CA GLY A 363 -8.24 11.29 -17.41
C GLY A 363 -9.56 11.91 -17.85
N SER A 364 -10.62 11.12 -18.03
CA SER A 364 -11.92 11.62 -18.47
C SER A 364 -13.05 11.28 -17.52
N GLY A 365 -13.77 12.30 -17.04
CA GLY A 365 -14.92 12.19 -16.15
C GLY A 365 -14.79 13.11 -14.94
N ASP A 366 -15.63 12.96 -13.91
CA ASP A 366 -15.59 13.86 -12.75
C ASP A 366 -14.69 13.29 -11.63
N ASP A 367 -13.41 13.63 -11.65
CA ASP A 367 -12.38 12.99 -10.85
C ASP A 367 -12.11 13.66 -9.50
N ARG A 368 -11.55 12.88 -8.58
CA ARG A 368 -11.06 13.36 -7.28
C ARG A 368 -9.60 12.99 -7.10
N ILE A 369 -8.74 14.00 -7.20
CA ILE A 369 -7.29 13.86 -7.11
C ILE A 369 -6.81 14.44 -5.79
N THR A 370 -6.02 13.66 -5.05
CA THR A 370 -5.30 14.10 -3.85
C THR A 370 -3.82 13.81 -4.03
N GLY A 371 -2.96 14.83 -4.01
CA GLY A 371 -1.50 14.70 -4.05
C GLY A 371 -1.00 13.97 -2.81
N GLY A 372 -0.96 14.68 -1.69
CA GLY A 372 -0.58 14.10 -0.42
C GLY A 372 0.50 14.91 0.26
N GLY A 373 1.69 14.34 0.42
CA GLY A 373 2.84 15.02 0.99
C GLY A 373 4.03 15.03 0.05
N ASP A 374 4.86 16.09 0.14
CA ASP A 374 5.89 16.47 -0.82
C ASP A 374 5.28 17.12 -2.08
N ASP A 375 6.12 17.49 -3.06
CA ASP A 375 5.70 18.34 -4.19
C ASP A 375 5.03 17.48 -5.28
N ASP A 376 3.73 17.69 -5.53
CA ASP A 376 2.97 16.85 -6.47
C ASP A 376 2.63 17.55 -7.79
N VAL A 377 2.44 16.77 -8.86
CA VAL A 377 1.94 17.22 -10.16
C VAL A 377 0.64 16.51 -10.51
N ALA A 378 -0.45 17.26 -10.63
CA ALA A 378 -1.78 16.73 -10.97
C ALA A 378 -2.26 17.24 -12.34
N TYR A 379 -2.58 16.32 -13.25
CA TYR A 379 -3.31 16.54 -14.49
C TYR A 379 -4.77 16.17 -14.26
N ALA A 380 -5.66 17.16 -14.20
CA ALA A 380 -7.07 16.92 -13.90
C ALA A 380 -7.74 16.07 -14.98
N GLY A 381 -7.41 16.35 -16.25
CA GLY A 381 -8.10 15.73 -17.37
C GLY A 381 -9.36 16.51 -17.76
N THR A 382 -10.27 15.84 -18.46
CA THR A 382 -11.54 16.43 -18.90
C THR A 382 -12.66 16.11 -17.92
N GLY A 383 -13.48 17.10 -17.57
CA GLY A 383 -14.61 16.87 -16.68
C GLY A 383 -14.84 18.01 -15.71
N SER A 384 -15.45 17.72 -14.56
CA SER A 384 -15.56 18.66 -13.45
C SER A 384 -14.83 18.12 -12.23
N ASP A 385 -13.53 18.40 -12.19
CA ASP A 385 -12.62 17.71 -11.28
C ASP A 385 -12.46 18.43 -9.94
N THR A 386 -12.06 17.67 -8.93
CA THR A 386 -11.67 18.19 -7.62
C THR A 386 -10.25 17.78 -7.27
N ILE A 387 -9.39 18.76 -7.02
CA ILE A 387 -7.97 18.58 -6.73
C ILE A 387 -7.66 19.08 -5.32
N ALA A 388 -6.94 18.27 -4.55
CA ALA A 388 -6.31 18.67 -3.31
C ALA A 388 -4.81 18.36 -3.42
N GLY A 389 -3.95 19.38 -3.53
CA GLY A 389 -2.49 19.16 -3.64
C GLY A 389 -1.97 18.52 -2.36
N GLY A 390 -2.04 19.23 -1.25
CA GLY A 390 -1.77 18.64 0.06
C GLY A 390 -0.73 19.46 0.81
N SER A 391 0.39 18.84 1.15
CA SER A 391 1.54 19.54 1.70
C SER A 391 2.74 19.43 0.79
N GLY A 392 3.21 20.54 0.26
CA GLY A 392 4.28 20.60 -0.72
C GLY A 392 4.15 21.89 -1.49
N ASP A 393 4.96 22.05 -2.54
CA ASP A 393 4.75 23.05 -3.59
C ASP A 393 4.07 22.37 -4.79
N ASP A 394 2.74 22.26 -4.76
CA ASP A 394 1.98 21.43 -5.69
C ASP A 394 1.58 22.18 -6.97
N THR A 395 1.63 21.47 -8.10
CA THR A 395 1.21 21.98 -9.41
C THR A 395 -0.02 21.22 -9.93
N ALA A 396 -1.06 21.95 -10.33
CA ALA A 396 -2.24 21.39 -10.98
C ALA A 396 -2.45 21.95 -12.39
N TYR A 397 -2.64 21.09 -13.37
CA TYR A 397 -3.12 21.39 -14.73
C TYR A 397 -4.61 21.09 -14.79
N ALA A 398 -5.44 22.13 -14.88
CA ALA A 398 -6.88 22.03 -14.69
C ALA A 398 -7.65 22.80 -15.77
N GLU A 399 -8.80 22.26 -16.18
CA GLU A 399 -9.71 22.86 -17.14
C GLU A 399 -10.60 23.96 -16.52
N SER A 400 -11.41 24.59 -17.37
CA SER A 400 -12.43 25.53 -16.93
C SER A 400 -13.66 24.82 -16.35
N GLY A 401 -13.61 24.47 -15.08
CA GLY A 401 -14.74 23.84 -14.38
C GLY A 401 -14.30 23.28 -13.02
N ASP A 402 -13.03 22.91 -12.96
CA ASP A 402 -12.42 22.23 -11.85
C ASP A 402 -12.25 23.13 -10.64
N THR A 403 -12.18 22.46 -9.49
CA THR A 403 -11.96 23.10 -8.21
C THR A 403 -10.73 22.51 -7.54
N GLY A 404 -9.83 23.39 -7.09
CA GLY A 404 -8.58 23.01 -6.45
C GLY A 404 -8.43 23.64 -5.07
N THR A 405 -7.82 22.92 -4.13
CA THR A 405 -7.33 23.47 -2.87
C THR A 405 -5.92 22.96 -2.57
N GLY A 406 -5.14 23.74 -1.81
CA GLY A 406 -3.79 23.32 -1.43
C GLY A 406 -2.86 23.10 -2.62
N THR A 407 -3.02 23.88 -3.69
CA THR A 407 -2.09 23.92 -4.83
C THR A 407 -1.46 25.29 -4.95
N GLU A 408 -0.14 25.33 -5.03
CA GLU A 408 0.67 26.54 -5.11
C GLU A 408 0.67 27.11 -6.53
N LYS A 409 0.63 26.22 -7.54
CA LYS A 409 0.57 26.58 -8.96
C LYS A 409 -0.61 25.90 -9.63
N THR A 410 -1.52 26.69 -10.21
CA THR A 410 -2.58 26.18 -11.09
C THR A 410 -2.38 26.70 -12.50
N VAL A 411 -2.17 25.81 -13.45
CA VAL A 411 -2.11 26.09 -14.88
C VAL A 411 -3.46 25.75 -15.48
N LYS A 412 -4.07 26.70 -16.18
CA LYS A 412 -5.31 26.46 -16.89
C LYS A 412 -5.02 25.88 -18.26
N VAL A 413 -5.62 24.74 -18.56
CA VAL A 413 -5.55 24.07 -19.86
C VAL A 413 -6.92 24.09 -20.53
N GLU A 414 -6.93 24.15 -21.86
CA GLU A 414 -8.13 23.90 -22.67
C GLU A 414 -7.85 22.58 -23.39
N ILE A 415 -8.58 21.53 -23.04
CA ILE A 415 -8.37 20.18 -23.57
C ILE A 415 -9.35 19.98 -24.73
N ASP A 416 -8.78 19.80 -25.93
CA ASP A 416 -9.53 19.39 -27.11
C ASP A 416 -9.63 17.85 -27.13
N GLU A 417 -10.70 17.31 -27.72
CA GLU A 417 -10.81 15.87 -27.97
C GLU A 417 -9.56 15.34 -28.70
N ILE A 418 -9.11 14.12 -28.36
CA ILE A 418 -7.98 13.47 -29.04
C ILE A 418 -8.24 13.53 -30.56
N PRO A 419 -7.32 14.12 -31.35
CA PRO A 419 -7.58 14.38 -32.74
C PRO A 419 -7.86 13.10 -33.56
N GLU A 420 -8.89 13.13 -34.41
CA GLU A 420 -9.26 12.00 -35.29
C GLU A 420 -8.14 11.54 -36.26
N PHE A 421 -7.06 12.32 -36.43
CA PHE A 421 -5.93 11.94 -37.27
C PHE A 421 -4.96 10.95 -36.59
N ILE A 422 -5.05 10.78 -35.27
CA ILE A 422 -4.27 9.78 -34.54
C ILE A 422 -5.07 8.48 -34.56
N LYS A 423 -4.50 7.47 -35.20
CA LYS A 423 -5.07 6.12 -35.26
C LYS A 423 -4.30 5.21 -34.32
N ILE A 424 -5.01 4.51 -33.44
CA ILE A 424 -4.42 3.50 -32.57
C ILE A 424 -4.73 2.11 -33.16
N GLU A 425 -3.69 1.28 -33.38
CA GLU A 425 -3.80 -0.06 -33.93
C GLU A 425 -3.24 -1.10 -32.95
N GLY A 426 -4.08 -1.98 -32.41
CA GLY A 426 -3.63 -3.02 -31.47
C GLY A 426 -4.79 -3.75 -30.81
N SER A 427 -4.47 -4.51 -29.76
CA SER A 427 -5.42 -5.06 -28.81
C SER A 427 -6.31 -3.96 -28.20
N PRO A 428 -7.54 -4.28 -27.74
CA PRO A 428 -8.38 -3.31 -27.04
C PRO A 428 -7.69 -2.70 -25.81
N GLU A 429 -6.90 -3.50 -25.09
CA GLU A 429 -6.15 -3.10 -23.90
C GLU A 429 -5.09 -2.07 -24.27
N PHE A 430 -4.30 -2.37 -25.31
CA PHE A 430 -3.35 -1.40 -25.86
C PHE A 430 -4.04 -0.11 -26.32
N GLN A 431 -5.24 -0.19 -26.91
CA GLN A 431 -5.98 1.00 -27.32
C GLN A 431 -6.46 1.84 -26.15
N ALA A 432 -6.92 1.21 -25.05
CA ALA A 432 -7.30 1.89 -23.82
C ALA A 432 -6.08 2.57 -23.20
N ARG A 433 -4.97 1.84 -23.09
CA ARG A 433 -3.73 2.33 -22.51
C ARG A 433 -3.12 3.52 -23.27
N VAL A 434 -3.02 3.43 -24.60
CA VAL A 434 -2.53 4.54 -25.44
C VAL A 434 -3.48 5.72 -25.42
N ARG A 435 -4.79 5.48 -25.26
CA ARG A 435 -5.76 6.56 -25.13
C ARG A 435 -5.53 7.32 -23.84
N ALA A 436 -5.34 6.63 -22.72
CA ALA A 436 -5.01 7.24 -21.43
C ALA A 436 -3.74 8.12 -21.55
N ASP A 437 -2.65 7.57 -22.11
CA ASP A 437 -1.41 8.33 -22.38
C ASP A 437 -1.68 9.60 -23.23
N LEU A 438 -2.54 9.52 -24.25
CA LEU A 438 -2.91 10.67 -25.09
C LEU A 438 -3.81 11.68 -24.37
N GLU A 439 -4.68 11.25 -23.45
CA GLU A 439 -5.51 12.11 -22.62
C GLU A 439 -4.64 12.89 -21.63
N LEU A 440 -3.65 12.25 -21.01
CA LEU A 440 -2.63 12.91 -20.20
C LEU A 440 -1.87 13.95 -21.04
N LEU A 441 -1.39 13.58 -22.23
CA LEU A 441 -0.72 14.52 -23.13
C LEU A 441 -1.63 15.67 -23.56
N ALA A 442 -2.93 15.45 -23.72
CA ALA A 442 -3.90 16.51 -24.02
C ALA A 442 -4.12 17.44 -22.81
N ALA A 443 -3.95 16.96 -21.58
CA ALA A 443 -3.95 17.76 -20.35
C ALA A 443 -2.60 18.46 -20.06
N SER A 444 -1.52 18.06 -20.75
CA SER A 444 -0.17 18.61 -20.61
C SER A 444 0.09 19.79 -21.57
N PRO A 445 0.59 20.95 -21.11
CA PRO A 445 1.00 22.02 -22.01
C PRO A 445 2.07 21.64 -23.05
N ARG A 446 3.03 20.77 -22.69
CA ARG A 446 4.03 20.23 -23.62
C ARG A 446 3.41 19.20 -24.56
N GLY A 447 2.55 18.31 -24.04
CA GLY A 447 1.78 17.38 -24.84
C GLY A 447 0.90 18.06 -25.88
N GLN A 448 0.17 19.12 -25.51
CA GLN A 448 -0.64 19.94 -26.41
C GLN A 448 0.17 20.58 -27.54
N GLN A 449 1.39 21.06 -27.26
CA GLN A 449 2.27 21.62 -28.29
C GLN A 449 2.66 20.56 -29.33
N MET A 450 2.99 19.36 -28.87
CA MET A 450 3.31 18.23 -29.74
C MET A 450 2.10 17.81 -30.59
N LEU A 451 0.93 17.61 -29.96
CA LEU A 451 -0.31 17.24 -30.65
C LEU A 451 -0.75 18.31 -31.67
N ALA A 452 -0.65 19.59 -31.32
CA ALA A 452 -0.97 20.70 -32.21
C ALA A 452 0.00 20.79 -33.40
N ASP A 453 1.26 20.39 -33.23
CA ASP A 453 2.21 20.30 -34.33
C ASP A 453 1.84 19.18 -35.32
N PHE A 454 1.56 17.98 -34.82
CA PHE A 454 1.08 16.89 -35.67
C PHE A 454 -0.22 17.24 -36.41
N GLN A 455 -1.13 17.98 -35.76
CA GLN A 455 -2.34 18.48 -36.41
C GLN A 455 -2.04 19.47 -37.55
N ARG A 456 -1.00 20.31 -37.42
CA ARG A 456 -0.61 21.27 -38.48
C ARG A 456 0.03 20.59 -39.69
N THR A 457 0.77 19.50 -39.46
CA THR A 457 1.45 18.72 -40.50
C THR A 457 0.54 17.67 -41.14
N TYR A 458 -0.67 17.47 -40.60
CA TYR A 458 -1.67 16.55 -41.15
C TYR A 458 -2.11 16.95 -42.59
N ASP A 459 -2.01 15.99 -43.53
CA ASP A 459 -2.52 16.14 -44.90
C ASP A 459 -3.76 15.26 -45.14
N ASP A 460 -4.93 15.89 -45.30
CA ASP A 460 -6.21 15.25 -45.65
C ASP A 460 -6.54 15.33 -47.16
N SER A 461 -5.57 15.67 -48.02
CA SER A 461 -5.79 15.83 -49.46
C SER A 461 -5.96 14.52 -50.24
N GLY A 462 -5.96 13.37 -49.56
CA GLY A 462 -6.09 12.04 -50.14
C GLY A 462 -7.41 11.80 -50.90
N PHE A 463 -7.36 11.04 -52.01
CA PHE A 463 -8.53 10.68 -52.81
C PHE A 463 -9.02 9.26 -52.43
N LEU A 464 -10.30 9.13 -52.05
CA LEU A 464 -10.94 7.86 -51.65
C LEU A 464 -10.24 7.15 -50.47
N GLY A 465 -9.60 7.89 -49.57
CA GLY A 465 -8.89 7.34 -48.40
C GLY A 465 -7.48 6.83 -48.67
N PHE A 466 -6.98 6.94 -49.91
CA PHE A 466 -5.57 6.71 -50.23
C PHE A 466 -4.77 8.01 -50.02
N ASN A 467 -3.62 7.93 -49.34
CA ASN A 467 -2.71 9.03 -49.02
C ASN A 467 -3.22 10.05 -47.97
N LYS A 468 -3.88 9.62 -46.89
CA LYS A 468 -4.06 10.47 -45.70
C LYS A 468 -2.82 10.33 -44.83
N GLN A 469 -2.11 11.43 -44.55
CA GLN A 469 -0.89 11.42 -43.73
C GLN A 469 -1.25 11.69 -42.26
N GLY A 470 -1.80 10.68 -41.57
CA GLY A 470 -2.08 10.70 -40.13
C GLY A 470 -0.88 10.27 -39.28
N LEU A 471 -1.08 10.13 -37.97
CA LEU A 471 -0.14 9.43 -37.09
C LEU A 471 -0.79 8.10 -36.69
N THR A 472 -0.09 6.99 -36.91
CA THR A 472 -0.55 5.67 -36.46
C THR A 472 0.31 5.21 -35.29
N ILE A 473 -0.28 5.03 -34.11
CA ILE A 473 0.39 4.40 -32.97
C ILE A 473 -0.05 2.94 -32.97
N ALA A 474 0.89 2.03 -33.15
CA ALA A 474 0.62 0.61 -33.30
C ALA A 474 1.28 -0.20 -32.18
N GLU A 475 0.56 -1.22 -31.71
CA GLU A 475 1.05 -2.15 -30.70
C GLU A 475 2.31 -2.84 -31.18
N TYR A 476 3.31 -2.85 -30.31
CA TYR A 476 4.59 -3.48 -30.55
C TYR A 476 4.82 -4.57 -29.52
N ASP A 477 4.84 -5.82 -29.98
CA ASP A 477 5.01 -7.01 -29.12
C ASP A 477 6.43 -7.12 -28.50
N ASP A 478 7.34 -6.17 -28.77
CA ASP A 478 8.64 -6.11 -28.11
C ASP A 478 8.54 -5.28 -26.82
N ASN A 479 8.91 -5.89 -25.69
CA ASN A 479 8.86 -5.24 -24.38
C ASN A 479 10.12 -4.41 -24.06
N SER A 480 11.04 -4.27 -25.01
CA SER A 480 12.34 -3.61 -24.78
C SER A 480 12.57 -2.37 -25.63
N ASN A 481 11.66 -2.04 -26.55
CA ASN A 481 11.83 -0.89 -27.42
C ASN A 481 10.50 -0.30 -27.90
N SER A 482 10.52 0.98 -28.27
CA SER A 482 9.51 1.60 -29.13
C SER A 482 10.23 2.22 -30.33
N THR A 483 9.53 2.47 -31.44
CA THR A 483 10.17 3.03 -32.64
C THR A 483 9.25 3.92 -33.46
N ALA A 484 9.74 5.08 -33.87
CA ALA A 484 9.14 5.89 -34.92
C ALA A 484 9.69 5.51 -36.30
N GLU A 485 8.81 5.30 -37.27
CA GLU A 485 9.23 5.08 -38.65
C GLU A 485 9.78 6.36 -39.28
N PRO A 486 10.79 6.29 -40.18
CA PRO A 486 11.34 7.47 -40.86
C PRO A 486 10.35 8.30 -41.70
N SER A 487 9.13 7.80 -41.91
CA SER A 487 8.03 8.56 -42.49
C SER A 487 7.47 9.63 -41.55
N GLY A 488 7.67 9.47 -40.23
CA GLY A 488 7.01 10.25 -39.19
C GLY A 488 5.50 9.94 -39.07
N GLU A 489 4.98 8.94 -39.78
CA GLU A 489 3.55 8.61 -39.86
C GLU A 489 3.16 7.42 -38.98
N ARG A 490 4.14 6.68 -38.44
CA ARG A 490 3.90 5.49 -37.61
C ARG A 490 4.86 5.43 -36.43
N ILE A 491 4.31 5.14 -35.25
CA ILE A 491 5.04 4.79 -34.04
C ILE A 491 4.63 3.37 -33.67
N ASN A 492 5.58 2.47 -33.48
CA ASN A 492 5.34 1.17 -32.85
C ASN A 492 5.68 1.33 -31.36
N TYR A 493 4.68 1.23 -30.50
CA TYR A 493 4.76 1.60 -29.09
C TYR A 493 4.57 0.38 -28.18
N SER A 494 5.40 0.30 -27.15
CA SER A 494 5.31 -0.68 -26.08
C SER A 494 5.04 0.04 -24.75
N PRO A 495 3.80 0.00 -24.24
CA PRO A 495 3.39 0.76 -23.05
C PRO A 495 3.94 0.15 -21.75
N ARG A 496 4.55 -1.04 -21.84
CA ARG A 496 5.15 -1.79 -20.73
C ARG A 496 6.57 -1.34 -20.37
N ILE A 497 7.13 -0.37 -21.10
CA ILE A 497 8.45 0.17 -20.81
C ILE A 497 8.28 1.27 -19.74
N ASP A 498 8.52 0.90 -18.49
CA ASP A 498 8.43 1.76 -17.31
C ASP A 498 9.79 1.97 -16.62
N TRP A 499 10.77 1.11 -16.86
CA TRP A 499 12.04 1.07 -16.14
C TRP A 499 13.07 2.15 -16.53
N ILE A 500 12.80 3.01 -17.52
CA ILE A 500 13.78 4.00 -18.01
C ILE A 500 13.90 5.17 -17.03
N GLU A 501 14.93 5.12 -16.18
CA GLU A 501 15.38 6.20 -15.27
C GLU A 501 14.20 6.85 -14.53
N GLU A 502 13.36 6.03 -13.89
CA GLU A 502 12.21 6.46 -13.07
C GLU A 502 11.18 7.34 -13.82
N GLY A 503 11.11 7.23 -15.15
CA GLY A 503 10.10 7.94 -15.95
C GLY A 503 8.83 7.12 -16.14
N PRO A 504 7.63 7.75 -16.16
CA PRO A 504 6.40 7.04 -16.45
C PRO A 504 6.33 6.64 -17.93
N PRO A 505 5.75 5.49 -18.28
CA PRO A 505 5.66 4.99 -19.65
C PRO A 505 5.22 5.98 -20.75
N VAL A 506 4.40 6.98 -20.43
CA VAL A 506 3.99 8.04 -21.38
C VAL A 506 5.19 8.84 -21.92
N VAL A 507 6.30 8.95 -21.18
CA VAL A 507 7.52 9.63 -21.66
C VAL A 507 8.18 8.88 -22.81
N VAL A 508 8.01 7.56 -22.86
CA VAL A 508 8.49 6.73 -23.97
C VAL A 508 7.68 7.01 -25.23
N LEU A 509 6.35 7.15 -25.10
CA LEU A 509 5.51 7.58 -26.22
C LEU A 509 5.92 8.97 -26.71
N PHE A 510 6.16 9.90 -25.78
CA PHE A 510 6.57 11.27 -26.11
C PHE A 510 7.94 11.33 -26.79
N HIS A 511 8.89 10.47 -26.40
CA HIS A 511 10.18 10.30 -27.07
C HIS A 511 10.01 9.86 -28.54
N GLU A 512 9.15 8.86 -28.81
CA GLU A 512 8.87 8.46 -30.18
C GLU A 512 8.11 9.53 -30.99
N MET A 513 7.29 10.33 -30.31
CA MET A 513 6.66 11.51 -30.91
C MET A 513 7.71 12.57 -31.28
N ALA A 514 8.75 12.77 -30.48
CA ALA A 514 9.85 13.68 -30.81
C ALA A 514 10.59 13.22 -32.09
N HIS A 515 10.82 11.91 -32.24
CA HIS A 515 11.35 11.34 -33.49
C HIS A 515 10.44 11.59 -34.69
N ALA A 516 9.15 11.30 -34.53
CA ALA A 516 8.17 11.53 -35.60
C ALA A 516 8.06 13.03 -35.96
N TYR A 517 8.19 13.93 -34.98
CA TYR A 517 8.28 15.37 -35.20
C TYR A 517 9.48 15.71 -36.09
N ASP A 518 10.68 15.23 -35.77
CA ASP A 518 11.89 15.54 -36.56
C ASP A 518 11.84 14.97 -37.97
N PHE A 519 11.27 13.78 -38.17
CA PHE A 519 11.06 13.22 -39.50
C PHE A 519 10.10 14.07 -40.36
N ARG A 520 9.02 14.60 -39.76
CA ARG A 520 8.07 15.47 -40.48
C ARG A 520 8.65 16.84 -40.83
N HIS A 521 9.65 17.30 -40.08
CA HIS A 521 10.33 18.57 -40.31
C HIS A 521 11.64 18.45 -41.10
N ASP A 522 12.03 17.24 -41.53
CA ASP A 522 13.31 16.96 -42.21
C ASP A 522 14.52 17.43 -41.37
N GLN A 523 14.44 17.26 -40.04
CA GLN A 523 15.47 17.67 -39.06
C GLN A 523 16.24 16.48 -38.44
N PHE A 524 15.83 15.24 -38.69
CA PHE A 524 16.44 14.08 -38.03
C PHE A 524 17.93 13.89 -38.40
N ASP A 525 18.83 14.01 -37.42
CA ASP A 525 20.27 13.84 -37.60
C ASP A 525 20.72 12.39 -37.31
N ARG A 526 21.17 11.71 -38.36
CA ARG A 526 21.69 10.32 -38.30
C ARG A 526 23.19 10.24 -38.01
N THR A 527 23.86 11.36 -37.77
CA THR A 527 25.30 11.34 -37.49
C THR A 527 25.56 10.80 -36.10
N GLU A 528 26.69 10.10 -35.94
CA GLU A 528 27.13 9.60 -34.65
C GLU A 528 27.67 10.74 -33.80
N TYR A 529 27.24 10.79 -32.55
CA TYR A 529 27.71 11.76 -31.59
C TYR A 529 29.15 11.48 -31.13
N SER A 530 29.97 12.53 -31.05
CA SER A 530 31.39 12.44 -30.66
C SER A 530 31.88 13.53 -29.68
N GLY A 531 30.96 14.23 -29.00
CA GLY A 531 31.23 15.40 -28.15
C GLY A 531 31.88 15.12 -26.78
N ASP A 532 31.66 15.98 -25.80
CA ASP A 532 32.22 15.89 -24.44
C ASP A 532 31.60 14.74 -23.62
N ASP A 533 30.34 14.40 -23.88
CA ASP A 533 29.65 13.27 -23.25
C ASP A 533 30.12 11.91 -23.81
N THR A 534 31.25 11.44 -23.30
CA THR A 534 31.85 10.18 -23.75
C THR A 534 30.98 8.94 -23.54
N ALA A 535 29.94 8.98 -22.69
CA ALA A 535 29.07 7.83 -22.45
C ALA A 535 28.18 7.53 -23.66
N ASN A 536 27.85 8.55 -24.45
CA ASN A 536 26.98 8.44 -25.62
C ASN A 536 27.73 8.46 -26.96
N HIS A 537 29.06 8.32 -26.96
CA HIS A 537 29.82 8.23 -28.20
C HIS A 537 29.32 7.09 -29.09
N GLY A 538 29.00 7.40 -30.35
CA GLY A 538 28.43 6.44 -31.30
C GLY A 538 26.91 6.32 -31.29
N VAL A 539 26.20 7.04 -30.41
CA VAL A 539 24.74 7.18 -30.47
C VAL A 539 24.37 8.15 -31.59
N GLU A 540 23.30 7.88 -32.34
CA GLU A 540 22.79 8.82 -33.35
C GLU A 540 22.31 10.12 -32.69
N GLN A 541 22.65 11.27 -33.27
CA GLN A 541 22.30 12.57 -32.70
C GLN A 541 20.79 12.78 -32.57
N GLY A 542 19.98 12.25 -33.49
CA GLY A 542 18.52 12.28 -33.40
C GLY A 542 17.98 11.64 -32.10
N GLU A 543 18.62 10.58 -31.61
CA GLU A 543 18.27 9.97 -30.31
C GLU A 543 18.57 10.90 -29.14
N ARG A 544 19.69 11.63 -29.20
CA ARG A 544 20.03 12.66 -28.20
C ARG A 544 19.04 13.83 -28.25
N VAL A 545 18.67 14.28 -29.46
CA VAL A 545 17.68 15.35 -29.66
C VAL A 545 16.33 14.96 -29.06
N ALA A 546 15.83 13.76 -29.36
CA ALA A 546 14.54 13.27 -28.84
C ALA A 546 14.51 13.19 -27.30
N VAL A 547 15.64 12.83 -26.66
CA VAL A 547 15.75 12.91 -25.19
C VAL A 547 15.77 14.37 -24.71
N GLY A 548 16.33 15.29 -25.49
CA GLY A 548 16.60 16.67 -25.08
C GLY A 548 18.01 16.85 -24.50
N LEU A 549 18.95 16.03 -24.95
CA LEU A 549 20.36 16.14 -24.60
C LEU A 549 21.08 17.12 -25.52
N PRO A 550 22.19 17.73 -25.05
CA PRO A 550 23.05 18.52 -25.92
C PRO A 550 23.67 17.68 -27.05
N VAL A 551 23.77 18.26 -28.25
CA VAL A 551 24.34 17.64 -29.45
C VAL A 551 25.66 18.29 -29.86
N ASP A 552 26.52 17.51 -30.54
CA ASP A 552 27.78 17.98 -31.12
C ASP A 552 27.57 18.41 -32.58
N HIS A 553 27.40 19.71 -32.78
CA HIS A 553 27.04 20.27 -34.09
C HIS A 553 28.20 20.40 -35.09
N ASP A 554 29.46 20.26 -34.64
CA ASP A 554 30.63 20.45 -35.50
C ASP A 554 31.64 19.29 -35.48
N ASN A 555 31.30 18.19 -34.78
CA ASN A 555 32.17 17.02 -34.58
C ASN A 555 33.51 17.42 -33.95
N ASP A 556 33.52 18.49 -33.15
CA ASP A 556 34.68 18.96 -32.42
C ASP A 556 34.40 18.85 -30.91
N PRO A 557 34.99 17.86 -30.21
CA PRO A 557 34.82 17.65 -28.77
C PRO A 557 35.54 18.74 -27.93
N SER A 558 35.82 19.90 -28.51
CA SER A 558 36.35 21.06 -27.81
C SER A 558 35.47 22.29 -27.93
N THR A 559 34.36 22.22 -28.67
CA THR A 559 33.34 23.27 -28.71
C THR A 559 32.17 22.94 -27.76
N PRO A 560 31.53 23.94 -27.15
CA PRO A 560 30.42 23.68 -26.24
C PRO A 560 29.23 23.08 -26.98
N GLU A 561 28.77 21.93 -26.50
CA GLU A 561 27.50 21.35 -26.91
C GLU A 561 26.32 22.27 -26.56
N ARG A 562 25.25 22.12 -27.32
CA ARG A 562 24.00 22.84 -27.11
C ARG A 562 22.82 21.93 -27.38
N ILE A 563 21.69 22.23 -26.76
CA ILE A 563 20.40 21.69 -27.20
C ILE A 563 20.17 22.16 -28.65
N ASP A 564 19.65 21.27 -29.49
CA ASP A 564 19.37 21.55 -30.88
C ASP A 564 18.45 22.80 -30.99
N PRO A 565 18.87 23.87 -31.69
CA PRO A 565 18.04 25.06 -31.84
C PRO A 565 16.82 24.87 -32.76
N ASP A 566 16.83 23.85 -33.62
CA ASP A 566 15.76 23.55 -34.58
C ASP A 566 14.70 22.58 -34.01
N HIS A 567 15.00 21.94 -32.86
CA HIS A 567 14.06 21.16 -32.05
C HIS A 567 13.83 21.83 -30.68
N SER A 568 12.58 22.20 -30.37
CA SER A 568 12.27 22.83 -29.08
C SER A 568 12.46 21.85 -27.92
N TYR A 569 13.20 22.22 -26.88
CA TYR A 569 13.36 21.39 -25.66
C TYR A 569 12.01 20.95 -25.04
N ASP A 570 10.97 21.77 -25.18
CA ASP A 570 9.63 21.43 -24.69
C ASP A 570 8.98 20.25 -25.43
N LEU A 571 9.50 19.86 -26.59
CA LEU A 571 9.03 18.76 -27.43
C LEU A 571 9.92 17.50 -27.31
N THR A 572 10.75 17.42 -26.26
CA THR A 572 11.65 16.27 -26.00
C THR A 572 11.22 15.50 -24.75
N GLU A 573 11.76 14.29 -24.55
CA GLU A 573 11.53 13.44 -23.36
C GLU A 573 11.81 14.21 -22.06
N ASN A 574 12.98 14.84 -21.93
CA ASN A 574 13.33 15.65 -20.76
C ASN A 574 12.50 16.93 -20.62
N GLY A 575 11.95 17.43 -21.73
CA GLY A 575 10.89 18.43 -21.69
C GLY A 575 9.70 17.87 -20.93
N LEU A 576 9.09 16.77 -21.37
CA LEU A 576 7.93 16.24 -20.66
C LEU A 576 8.24 15.84 -19.19
N ARG A 577 9.37 15.17 -18.93
CA ARG A 577 9.80 14.79 -17.58
C ARG A 577 9.86 15.97 -16.61
N GLU A 578 10.46 17.10 -17.03
CA GLU A 578 10.53 18.30 -16.19
C GLU A 578 9.14 18.87 -15.89
N GLU A 579 8.16 18.73 -16.79
CA GLU A 579 6.80 19.19 -16.54
C GLU A 579 6.08 18.32 -15.50
N MET A 580 6.32 17.01 -15.58
CA MET A 580 5.77 15.99 -14.69
C MET A 580 6.48 15.94 -13.34
N GLY A 581 7.60 16.63 -13.16
CA GLY A 581 8.43 16.51 -11.95
C GLY A 581 9.28 15.25 -11.88
N ALA A 582 9.36 14.50 -12.99
CA ALA A 582 10.18 13.30 -13.11
C ALA A 582 11.67 13.66 -13.32
N PRO A 583 12.61 12.81 -12.90
CA PRO A 583 14.03 13.05 -13.14
C PRO A 583 14.35 13.04 -14.64
N ASN A 584 15.18 13.98 -15.08
CA ASN A 584 15.69 14.02 -16.45
C ASN A 584 16.59 12.81 -16.73
N ARG A 585 16.43 12.22 -17.90
CA ARG A 585 17.34 11.23 -18.47
C ARG A 585 18.65 11.93 -18.87
N PRO A 586 19.79 11.63 -18.22
CA PRO A 586 21.02 12.41 -18.42
C PRO A 586 21.89 11.92 -19.57
N HIS A 587 21.57 10.75 -20.15
CA HIS A 587 22.26 10.12 -21.26
C HIS A 587 21.28 9.20 -22.02
N TYR A 588 21.58 8.90 -23.29
CA TYR A 588 20.83 7.91 -24.07
C TYR A 588 21.27 6.47 -23.75
#